data_AF-A0A368T050-F1
#
_entry.id   AF-A0A368T050-F1
#
_cell.length_a   1.000
_cell.length_b   1.000
_cell.length_c   1.000
_cell.angle_alpha   90.00
_cell.angle_beta   90.00
_cell.angle_gamma   90.00
#
_symmetry.space_group_name_H-M   'P 1'
#
loop_
_entity.id
_entity.type
_entity.pdbx_description
1 polymer ?
#
loop_
_entity_poly.entity_id
_entity_poly.type
_entity_poly.pdbx_seq_one_letter_code
_entity_poly.pdbx_strand_id
1 'polypeptide(L)'
;MLLTALVDYARRRQDDLPPAYHRVRGVRRMISLNSAGEITNARTPIHELGGADSPTGTPRPTPLAVRTSGIAPALVVDTAEYVLGVAKDDSVKSATAAVNRHAAYRKLLDEWSDAHPDDPTVQAVATFFSSGRYRALPTDELQASEIVSFQVDGQWIDTHPAAQSFWSDVVIRRKNPKATTGICLVCGQRALLVTTMPESVRSTLIPVADGRGNEVQVVSINKPAQGRGGQIQLGNTPVCGQCAARATGALTLLLSDERHHTRAADSVMTWWTRRSTSEDMWDALWEPTPQVVKNLRASVDRPRHRPAPHDDNDDAFYALTLSANRSRLVVRDWIETTIPDLRRRLVRWFDDHEVLNPWNGPAGELEAQPLWRLALALARYDDQAGRYVAKDDSVKSATAA
;
A
#
# COMPACT_ATOMS: atom_id res chain seq x y z
N MET A 1 12.04 -16.37 -0.34
CA MET A 1 12.11 -15.31 0.72
C MET A 1 11.02 -14.28 0.45
N LEU A 2 10.19 -13.96 1.45
CA LEU A 2 9.00 -13.07 1.32
C LEU A 2 9.29 -11.74 0.60
N LEU A 3 10.31 -10.99 1.02
CA LEU A 3 10.61 -9.69 0.39
C LEU A 3 10.99 -9.81 -1.09
N THR A 4 11.70 -10.89 -1.46
CA THR A 4 12.03 -11.16 -2.87
C THR A 4 10.77 -11.43 -3.68
N ALA A 5 9.87 -12.27 -3.16
CA ALA A 5 8.60 -12.58 -3.82
C ALA A 5 7.71 -11.33 -4.01
N LEU A 6 7.67 -10.43 -3.02
CA LEU A 6 6.97 -9.14 -3.14
C LEU A 6 7.63 -8.22 -4.17
N VAL A 7 8.96 -8.12 -4.18
CA VAL A 7 9.68 -7.29 -5.16
C VAL A 7 9.53 -7.83 -6.59
N ASP A 8 9.51 -9.14 -6.77
CA ASP A 8 9.29 -9.75 -8.09
C ASP A 8 7.86 -9.55 -8.58
N TYR A 9 6.87 -9.59 -7.66
CA TYR A 9 5.50 -9.16 -7.97
C TYR A 9 5.45 -7.67 -8.37
N ALA A 10 6.07 -6.80 -7.58
CA ALA A 10 6.10 -5.36 -7.84
C ALA A 10 6.70 -5.01 -9.21
N ARG A 11 7.76 -5.70 -9.64
CA ARG A 11 8.42 -5.47 -10.94
C ARG A 11 7.48 -5.71 -12.12
N ARG A 12 6.60 -6.71 -12.03
CA ARG A 12 5.64 -7.03 -13.09
C ARG A 12 4.43 -6.10 -13.09
N ARG A 13 4.05 -5.61 -11.92
CA ARG A 13 2.92 -4.69 -11.71
C ARG A 13 3.41 -3.25 -11.55
N GLN A 14 4.56 -2.89 -12.16
CA GLN A 14 5.19 -1.59 -11.90
C GLN A 14 4.28 -0.42 -12.28
N ASP A 15 3.50 -0.58 -13.36
CA ASP A 15 2.57 0.45 -13.83
C ASP A 15 1.32 0.59 -12.95
N ASP A 16 1.01 -0.42 -12.14
CA ASP A 16 -0.08 -0.39 -11.16
C ASP A 16 0.35 0.15 -9.79
N LEU A 17 1.67 0.31 -9.59
CA LEU A 17 2.22 0.83 -8.35
C LEU A 17 2.39 2.35 -8.45
N PRO A 18 2.09 3.09 -7.36
CA PRO A 18 2.51 4.47 -7.29
C PRO A 18 4.05 4.55 -7.38
N PRO A 19 4.61 5.68 -7.87
CA PRO A 19 6.05 5.90 -7.81
C PRO A 19 6.59 5.68 -6.39
N ALA A 20 7.87 5.32 -6.26
CA ALA A 20 8.47 5.07 -4.96
C ALA A 20 8.23 6.24 -4.00
N TYR A 21 7.86 5.95 -2.75
CA TYR A 21 7.56 6.96 -1.73
C TYR A 21 6.38 7.88 -2.05
N HIS A 22 5.46 7.43 -2.91
CA HIS A 22 4.18 8.08 -3.18
C HIS A 22 3.02 7.26 -2.65
N ARG A 23 1.93 7.95 -2.32
CA ARG A 23 0.68 7.34 -1.90
C ARG A 23 -0.49 8.00 -2.60
N VAL A 24 -1.48 7.20 -2.98
CA VAL A 24 -2.76 7.72 -3.50
C VAL A 24 -3.49 8.48 -2.40
N ARG A 25 -3.68 9.78 -2.63
CA ARG A 25 -4.43 10.74 -1.78
C ARG A 25 -5.30 11.62 -2.67
N GLY A 26 -6.39 12.16 -2.14
CA GLY A 26 -7.22 13.13 -2.84
C GLY A 26 -6.52 14.50 -2.93
N VAL A 27 -6.28 14.98 -4.14
CA VAL A 27 -5.78 16.33 -4.42
C VAL A 27 -6.99 17.23 -4.62
N ARG A 28 -7.20 18.18 -3.70
CA ARG A 28 -8.40 19.03 -3.69
C ARG A 28 -8.23 20.34 -4.46
N ARG A 29 -7.00 20.85 -4.54
CA ARG A 29 -6.68 22.12 -5.19
C ARG A 29 -5.58 21.94 -6.23
N MET A 30 -5.67 22.65 -7.35
CA MET A 30 -4.67 22.65 -8.40
C MET A 30 -4.35 24.08 -8.85
N ILE A 31 -3.07 24.38 -9.01
CA ILE A 31 -2.59 25.63 -9.60
C ILE A 31 -2.01 25.32 -10.98
N SER A 32 -2.49 26.03 -12.01
CA SER A 32 -2.07 25.83 -13.39
C SER A 32 -1.06 26.90 -13.79
N LEU A 33 0.15 26.48 -14.16
CA LEU A 33 1.25 27.34 -14.57
C LEU A 33 1.58 27.11 -16.05
N ASN A 34 2.10 28.15 -16.72
CA ASN A 34 2.81 27.99 -17.99
C ASN A 34 4.31 27.71 -17.74
N SER A 35 5.07 27.41 -18.80
CA SER A 35 6.54 27.26 -18.75
C SER A 35 7.31 28.48 -18.20
N ALA A 36 6.71 29.67 -18.14
CA ALA A 36 7.30 30.86 -17.52
C ALA A 36 6.95 31.01 -16.01
N GLY A 37 6.27 30.02 -15.43
CA GLY A 37 5.81 30.06 -14.04
C GLY A 37 4.69 31.07 -13.80
N GLU A 38 3.93 31.42 -14.83
CA GLU A 38 2.77 32.33 -14.75
C GLU A 38 1.48 31.52 -14.65
N ILE A 39 0.52 32.06 -13.90
CA ILE A 39 -0.79 31.43 -13.76
C ILE A 39 -1.53 31.51 -15.11
N THR A 40 -1.95 30.38 -15.64
CA THR A 40 -2.61 30.33 -16.96
C THR A 40 -4.03 30.88 -16.95
N ASN A 41 -4.73 30.79 -15.81
CA ASN A 41 -6.07 31.34 -15.63
C ASN A 41 -6.12 32.33 -14.45
N ALA A 42 -5.92 33.62 -14.75
CA ALA A 42 -5.94 34.67 -13.73
C ALA A 42 -7.30 34.84 -13.03
N ARG A 43 -8.42 34.43 -13.67
CA ARG A 43 -9.77 34.51 -13.08
C ARG A 43 -10.02 33.38 -12.08
N THR A 44 -9.41 32.23 -12.31
CA THR A 44 -9.53 31.05 -11.44
C THR A 44 -8.12 30.48 -11.21
N PRO A 45 -7.29 31.15 -10.40
CA PRO A 45 -5.89 30.80 -10.26
C PRO A 45 -5.66 29.53 -9.44
N ILE A 46 -6.65 29.17 -8.60
CA ILE A 46 -6.71 27.88 -7.89
C ILE A 46 -7.98 27.16 -8.35
N HIS A 47 -7.81 26.00 -8.97
CA HIS A 47 -8.90 25.15 -9.40
C HIS A 47 -9.32 24.22 -8.25
N GLU A 48 -10.62 24.10 -8.01
CA GLU A 48 -11.19 23.08 -7.12
C GLU A 48 -11.40 21.77 -7.88
N LEU A 49 -10.87 20.69 -7.32
CA LEU A 49 -10.98 19.33 -7.86
C LEU A 49 -11.85 18.41 -6.98
N GLY A 50 -12.40 18.97 -5.90
CA GLY A 50 -13.35 18.29 -5.02
C GLY A 50 -14.79 18.56 -5.43
N GLY A 51 -15.69 17.73 -4.93
CA GLY A 51 -17.14 17.87 -5.12
C GLY A 51 -17.91 17.00 -4.12
N ALA A 52 -19.24 16.97 -4.25
CA ALA A 52 -20.09 16.16 -3.37
C ALA A 52 -19.71 14.67 -3.38
N ASP A 53 -19.40 14.13 -4.57
CA ASP A 53 -19.03 12.73 -4.76
C ASP A 53 -17.55 12.43 -4.47
N SER A 54 -16.70 13.47 -4.41
CA SER A 54 -15.30 13.34 -4.00
C SER A 54 -14.86 14.50 -3.12
N PRO A 55 -15.25 14.51 -1.83
CA PRO A 55 -14.97 15.62 -0.92
C PRO A 55 -13.47 15.80 -0.64
N THR A 56 -12.66 14.78 -0.91
CA THR A 56 -11.20 14.84 -0.74
C THR A 56 -10.46 15.29 -2.01
N GLY A 57 -11.16 15.46 -3.14
CA GLY A 57 -10.57 15.84 -4.41
C GLY A 57 -10.28 14.66 -5.34
N THR A 58 -9.47 14.89 -6.38
CA THR A 58 -9.13 13.85 -7.35
C THR A 58 -8.08 12.89 -6.78
N PRO A 59 -8.31 11.56 -6.74
CA PRO A 59 -7.33 10.60 -6.23
C PRO A 59 -6.11 10.54 -7.15
N ARG A 60 -4.92 10.85 -6.60
CA ARG A 60 -3.65 10.83 -7.34
C ARG A 60 -2.50 10.27 -6.52
N PRO A 61 -1.50 9.62 -7.12
CA PRO A 61 -0.23 9.33 -6.46
C PRO A 61 0.46 10.64 -6.08
N THR A 62 0.76 10.82 -4.81
CA THR A 62 1.39 12.06 -4.31
C THR A 62 2.57 11.73 -3.40
N PRO A 63 3.65 12.52 -3.40
CA PRO A 63 4.79 12.38 -2.50
C PRO A 63 4.39 12.25 -1.01
N LEU A 64 4.79 11.16 -0.36
CA LEU A 64 4.41 10.86 1.03
C LEU A 64 5.47 11.37 2.03
N ALA A 65 5.19 12.49 2.69
CA ALA A 65 5.97 12.95 3.84
C ALA A 65 5.40 12.39 5.15
N VAL A 66 6.13 11.49 5.84
CA VAL A 66 5.76 11.02 7.18
C VAL A 66 6.20 12.04 8.23
N ARG A 67 5.22 12.61 8.95
CA ARG A 67 5.40 13.69 9.93
C ARG A 67 5.23 13.18 11.36
N THR A 68 6.22 12.46 11.90
CA THR A 68 6.19 11.97 13.30
C THR A 68 6.56 13.05 14.30
N SER A 69 7.51 13.93 13.96
CA SER A 69 7.84 15.14 14.74
C SER A 69 8.55 16.14 13.83
N GLY A 70 8.29 17.44 14.03
CA GLY A 70 8.92 18.51 13.27
C GLY A 70 8.25 18.87 11.93
N ILE A 71 8.91 19.76 11.19
CA ILE A 71 8.46 20.31 9.91
C ILE A 71 9.05 19.45 8.78
N ALA A 72 8.20 18.78 8.02
CA ALA A 72 8.61 17.90 6.93
C ALA A 72 7.71 18.12 5.69
N PRO A 73 8.14 18.96 4.74
CA PRO A 73 7.42 19.19 3.49
C PRO A 73 7.54 18.00 2.55
N ALA A 74 6.48 17.74 1.80
CA ALA A 74 6.47 16.90 0.61
C ALA A 74 6.80 17.74 -0.63
N LEU A 75 7.58 17.20 -1.56
CA LEU A 75 7.94 17.91 -2.78
C LEU A 75 6.69 18.10 -3.65
N VAL A 76 6.52 19.29 -4.23
CA VAL A 76 5.51 19.71 -5.23
C VAL A 76 4.02 19.52 -4.88
N VAL A 77 3.63 18.49 -4.13
CA VAL A 77 2.26 18.24 -3.68
C VAL A 77 2.21 18.12 -2.16
N ASP A 78 1.59 19.09 -1.51
CA ASP A 78 1.48 19.15 -0.05
C ASP A 78 0.19 19.89 0.36
N THR A 79 -0.06 20.01 1.66
CA THR A 79 -1.22 20.74 2.18
C THR A 79 -1.06 22.24 1.95
N ALA A 80 -2.17 22.98 1.88
CA ALA A 80 -2.17 24.43 1.71
C ALA A 80 -1.33 25.16 2.79
N GLU A 81 -1.25 24.59 4.00
CA GLU A 81 -0.36 25.07 5.06
C GLU A 81 1.13 25.08 4.68
N TYR A 82 1.60 24.09 3.91
CA TYR A 82 2.97 24.03 3.43
C TYR A 82 3.14 24.78 2.10
N VAL A 83 2.23 24.55 1.15
CA VAL A 83 2.37 25.10 -0.21
C VAL A 83 2.18 26.61 -0.23
N LEU A 84 1.16 27.12 0.47
CA LEU A 84 0.75 28.53 0.41
C LEU A 84 0.89 29.27 1.75
N GLY A 85 1.23 28.57 2.83
CA GLY A 85 1.37 29.18 4.16
C GLY A 85 0.03 29.49 4.84
N VAL A 86 -1.04 28.79 4.45
CA VAL A 86 -2.38 28.97 5.05
C VAL A 86 -2.40 28.45 6.49
N ALA A 87 -2.74 29.33 7.44
CA ALA A 87 -2.86 28.97 8.84
C ALA A 87 -4.11 28.12 9.11
N LYS A 88 -4.04 27.26 10.13
CA LYS A 88 -5.18 26.41 10.54
C LYS A 88 -6.32 27.18 11.19
N ASP A 89 -5.97 28.29 11.83
CA ASP A 89 -6.84 29.18 12.60
C ASP A 89 -6.13 30.54 12.75
N ASP A 90 -6.85 31.52 13.28
CA ASP A 90 -6.39 32.91 13.42
C ASP A 90 -5.39 33.12 14.58
N SER A 91 -4.97 32.06 15.28
CA SER A 91 -4.01 32.21 16.37
C SER A 91 -2.61 32.55 15.84
N VAL A 92 -1.89 33.39 16.59
CA VAL A 92 -0.48 33.72 16.31
C VAL A 92 0.39 32.46 16.20
N LYS A 93 0.07 31.42 16.99
CA LYS A 93 0.77 30.14 16.95
C LYS A 93 0.57 29.43 15.61
N SER A 94 -0.66 29.35 15.10
CA SER A 94 -0.97 28.72 13.83
C SER A 94 -0.39 29.51 12.65
N ALA A 95 -0.48 30.84 12.67
CA ALA A 95 0.15 31.72 11.68
C ALA A 95 1.68 31.52 11.64
N THR A 96 2.35 31.56 12.79
CA THR A 96 3.81 31.33 12.89
C THR A 96 4.20 29.95 12.37
N ALA A 97 3.41 28.92 12.72
CA ALA A 97 3.68 27.56 12.29
C ALA A 97 3.49 27.38 10.77
N ALA A 98 2.51 28.04 10.15
CA ALA A 98 2.31 28.03 8.71
C ALA A 98 3.46 28.74 7.96
N VAL A 99 3.93 29.89 8.46
CA VAL A 99 5.12 30.58 7.91
C VAL A 99 6.35 29.66 7.94
N ASN A 100 6.62 29.01 9.07
CA ASN A 100 7.78 28.12 9.21
C ASN A 100 7.67 26.88 8.29
N ARG A 101 6.46 26.32 8.13
CA ARG A 101 6.21 25.18 7.22
C ARG A 101 6.39 25.57 5.77
N HIS A 102 5.85 26.72 5.38
CA HIS A 102 6.01 27.26 4.04
C HIS A 102 7.47 27.60 3.72
N ALA A 103 8.21 28.18 4.67
CA ALA A 103 9.64 28.43 4.51
C ALA A 103 10.43 27.12 4.26
N ALA A 104 10.12 26.06 5.01
CA ALA A 104 10.73 24.75 4.79
C ALA A 104 10.35 24.13 3.43
N TYR A 105 9.10 24.30 3.00
CA TYR A 105 8.63 23.86 1.69
C TYR A 105 9.36 24.60 0.56
N ARG A 106 9.50 25.92 0.65
CA ARG A 106 10.27 26.72 -0.31
C ARG A 106 11.72 26.26 -0.40
N LYS A 107 12.39 26.04 0.74
CA LYS A 107 13.76 25.52 0.74
C LYS A 107 13.87 24.18 0.00
N LEU A 108 12.88 23.29 0.15
CA LEU A 108 12.85 22.02 -0.58
C LEU A 108 12.69 22.24 -2.10
N LEU A 109 11.90 23.23 -2.52
CA LEU A 109 11.76 23.59 -3.93
C LEU A 109 13.05 24.22 -4.49
N ASP A 110 13.73 25.05 -3.71
CA ASP A 110 15.02 25.64 -4.11
C ASP A 110 16.06 24.51 -4.32
N GLU A 111 16.18 23.57 -3.37
CA GLU A 111 17.07 22.40 -3.51
C GLU A 111 16.73 21.53 -4.74
N TRP A 112 15.44 21.41 -5.08
CA TRP A 112 14.99 20.66 -6.25
C TRP A 112 15.31 21.36 -7.56
N SER A 113 15.12 22.68 -7.59
CA SER A 113 15.46 23.57 -8.70
C SER A 113 16.96 23.56 -8.98
N ASP A 114 17.78 23.70 -7.94
CA ASP A 114 19.24 23.70 -8.05
C ASP A 114 19.78 22.36 -8.57
N ALA A 115 19.09 21.25 -8.26
CA ALA A 115 19.45 19.92 -8.76
C ALA A 115 19.05 19.69 -10.22
N HIS A 116 18.16 20.51 -10.80
CA HIS A 116 17.65 20.39 -12.16
C HIS A 116 17.60 21.76 -12.86
N PRO A 117 18.75 22.44 -13.05
CA PRO A 117 18.79 23.79 -13.60
C PRO A 117 18.29 23.86 -15.06
N ASP A 118 18.46 22.77 -15.82
CA ASP A 118 18.12 22.71 -17.24
C ASP A 118 16.68 22.24 -17.52
N ASP A 119 15.89 21.97 -16.48
CA ASP A 119 14.54 21.42 -16.60
C ASP A 119 13.49 22.55 -16.57
N PRO A 120 12.85 22.88 -17.71
CA PRO A 120 11.95 24.04 -17.79
C PRO A 120 10.72 23.90 -16.90
N THR A 121 10.22 22.67 -16.69
CA THR A 121 9.06 22.40 -15.86
C THR A 121 9.37 22.59 -14.38
N VAL A 122 10.57 22.18 -13.94
CA VAL A 122 11.08 22.48 -12.60
C VAL A 122 11.25 23.99 -12.41
N GLN A 123 11.90 24.65 -13.38
CA GLN A 123 12.18 26.09 -13.31
C GLN A 123 10.91 26.95 -13.31
N ALA A 124 9.85 26.53 -14.00
CA ALA A 124 8.55 27.20 -13.97
C ALA A 124 7.95 27.26 -12.56
N VAL A 125 7.95 26.13 -11.85
CA VAL A 125 7.47 26.07 -10.45
C VAL A 125 8.37 26.89 -9.54
N ALA A 126 9.70 26.78 -9.67
CA ALA A 126 10.64 27.57 -8.88
C ALA A 126 10.42 29.09 -9.09
N THR A 127 10.26 29.52 -10.34
CA THR A 127 9.99 30.92 -10.72
C THR A 127 8.69 31.43 -10.12
N PHE A 128 7.63 30.63 -10.11
CA PHE A 128 6.36 30.99 -9.48
C PHE A 128 6.53 31.33 -7.99
N PHE A 129 7.36 30.58 -7.27
CA PHE A 129 7.63 30.84 -5.85
C PHE A 129 8.66 31.96 -5.63
N SER A 130 9.74 32.01 -6.40
CA SER A 130 10.81 33.02 -6.24
C SER A 130 10.33 34.43 -6.58
N SER A 131 9.47 34.58 -7.58
CA SER A 131 8.84 35.85 -7.97
C SER A 131 7.80 36.38 -6.96
N GLY A 132 7.37 35.55 -5.99
CA GLY A 132 6.35 35.94 -5.02
C GLY A 132 4.90 35.88 -5.52
N ARG A 133 4.66 35.40 -6.76
CA ARG A 133 3.32 35.33 -7.38
C ARG A 133 2.30 34.56 -6.54
N TYR A 134 2.74 33.50 -5.86
CA TYR A 134 1.88 32.71 -4.97
C TYR A 134 1.18 33.53 -3.86
N ARG A 135 1.73 34.69 -3.46
CA ARG A 135 1.13 35.56 -2.44
C ARG A 135 -0.13 36.30 -2.92
N ALA A 136 -0.32 36.41 -4.23
CA ALA A 136 -1.49 37.04 -4.83
C ALA A 136 -2.65 36.05 -5.04
N LEU A 137 -2.47 34.78 -4.68
CA LEU A 137 -3.52 33.78 -4.80
C LEU A 137 -4.62 34.02 -3.74
N PRO A 138 -5.90 33.86 -4.10
CA PRO A 138 -7.00 33.94 -3.14
C PRO A 138 -6.98 32.69 -2.25
N THR A 139 -6.59 32.86 -0.98
CA THR A 139 -6.47 31.75 -0.02
C THR A 139 -7.58 31.70 1.03
N ASP A 140 -8.49 32.68 1.04
CA ASP A 140 -9.48 32.87 2.12
C ASP A 140 -10.43 31.68 2.27
N GLU A 141 -10.72 30.97 1.17
CA GLU A 141 -11.60 29.79 1.16
C GLU A 141 -10.85 28.45 1.32
N LEU A 142 -9.53 28.48 1.44
CA LEU A 142 -8.71 27.27 1.56
C LEU A 142 -8.65 26.79 3.00
N GLN A 143 -8.88 25.49 3.21
CA GLN A 143 -8.55 24.88 4.48
C GLN A 143 -7.07 24.47 4.49
N ALA A 144 -6.37 24.75 5.58
CA ALA A 144 -4.94 24.46 5.74
C ALA A 144 -4.54 23.00 5.45
N SER A 145 -5.49 22.06 5.60
CA SER A 145 -5.33 20.62 5.35
C SER A 145 -5.57 20.19 3.89
N GLU A 146 -6.13 21.04 3.03
CA GLU A 146 -6.40 20.69 1.63
C GLU A 146 -5.09 20.44 0.88
N ILE A 147 -5.04 19.34 0.13
CA ILE A 147 -3.87 18.98 -0.67
C ILE A 147 -3.88 19.80 -1.97
N VAL A 148 -2.78 20.50 -2.22
CA VAL A 148 -2.54 21.36 -3.39
C VAL A 148 -1.48 20.72 -4.28
N SER A 149 -1.77 20.62 -5.58
CA SER A 149 -0.80 20.20 -6.62
C SER A 149 -0.70 21.26 -7.72
N PHE A 150 0.20 21.03 -8.69
CA PHE A 150 0.44 21.92 -9.82
C PHE A 150 0.31 21.19 -11.15
N GLN A 151 -0.10 21.94 -12.16
CA GLN A 151 0.15 21.61 -13.56
C GLN A 151 1.07 22.65 -14.18
N VAL A 152 1.99 22.21 -15.05
CA VAL A 152 2.79 23.10 -15.91
C VAL A 152 2.48 22.73 -17.35
N ASP A 153 1.99 23.68 -18.14
CA ASP A 153 1.54 23.46 -19.53
C ASP A 153 0.58 22.26 -19.67
N GLY A 154 -0.32 22.11 -18.69
CA GLY A 154 -1.32 21.03 -18.63
C GLY A 154 -0.81 19.68 -18.12
N GLN A 155 0.48 19.54 -17.81
CA GLN A 155 1.07 18.31 -17.28
C GLN A 155 1.21 18.35 -15.76
N TRP A 156 0.87 17.24 -15.10
CA TRP A 156 0.94 17.11 -13.64
C TRP A 156 2.37 17.02 -13.13
N ILE A 157 2.72 17.88 -12.18
CA ILE A 157 4.10 17.93 -11.68
C ILE A 157 4.50 16.68 -10.87
N ASP A 158 3.53 16.02 -10.21
CA ASP A 158 3.74 14.75 -9.47
C ASP A 158 4.14 13.59 -10.39
N THR A 159 3.81 13.68 -11.68
CA THR A 159 4.22 12.68 -12.69
C THR A 159 5.56 12.98 -13.33
N HIS A 160 6.16 14.14 -13.04
CA HIS A 160 7.40 14.57 -13.66
C HIS A 160 8.60 13.71 -13.16
N PRO A 161 9.43 13.11 -14.05
CA PRO A 161 10.54 12.24 -13.64
C PRO A 161 11.52 12.90 -12.67
N ALA A 162 11.87 14.17 -12.89
CA ALA A 162 12.75 14.93 -12.00
C ALA A 162 12.17 15.06 -10.58
N ALA A 163 10.85 15.25 -10.46
CA ALA A 163 10.19 15.33 -9.15
C ALA A 163 10.21 13.97 -8.43
N GLN A 164 9.92 12.88 -9.14
CA GLN A 164 9.90 11.52 -8.56
C GLN A 164 11.29 11.06 -8.11
N SER A 165 12.31 11.31 -8.95
CA SER A 165 13.70 10.97 -8.62
C SER A 165 14.21 11.79 -7.43
N PHE A 166 14.05 13.12 -7.48
CA PHE A 166 14.50 13.99 -6.40
C PHE A 166 13.80 13.68 -5.07
N TRP A 167 12.48 13.45 -5.11
CA TRP A 167 11.72 13.09 -3.91
C TRP A 167 12.23 11.78 -3.30
N SER A 168 12.55 10.80 -4.14
CA SER A 168 13.13 9.53 -3.70
C SER A 168 14.42 9.72 -2.93
N ASP A 169 15.32 10.56 -3.45
CA ASP A 169 16.57 10.87 -2.76
C ASP A 169 16.33 11.62 -1.45
N VAL A 170 15.40 12.59 -1.43
CA VAL A 170 15.02 13.33 -0.21
C VAL A 170 14.52 12.38 0.87
N VAL A 171 13.63 11.44 0.54
CA VAL A 171 13.10 10.47 1.51
C VAL A 171 14.21 9.56 2.04
N ILE A 172 15.08 9.05 1.17
CA ILE A 172 16.20 8.21 1.57
C ILE A 172 17.14 8.99 2.49
N ARG A 173 17.53 10.22 2.14
CA ARG A 173 18.40 11.09 2.96
C ARG A 173 17.78 11.38 4.34
N ARG A 174 16.50 11.78 4.38
CA ARG A 174 15.79 12.13 5.63
C ARG A 174 15.62 10.94 6.57
N LYS A 175 15.25 9.77 6.04
CA LYS A 175 15.02 8.56 6.86
C LYS A 175 16.29 7.82 7.20
N ASN A 176 17.38 8.05 6.47
CA ASN A 176 18.62 7.31 6.61
C ASN A 176 19.83 8.27 6.62
N PRO A 177 19.92 9.17 7.61
CA PRO A 177 21.06 10.10 7.71
C PRO A 177 22.40 9.39 7.90
N LYS A 178 22.37 8.12 8.35
CA LYS A 178 23.52 7.23 8.49
C LYS A 178 23.50 6.07 7.48
N ALA A 179 22.83 6.24 6.34
CA ALA A 179 22.79 5.23 5.30
C ALA A 179 24.21 4.84 4.87
N THR A 180 24.43 3.55 4.68
CA THR A 180 25.69 3.02 4.19
C THR A 180 25.46 2.32 2.86
N THR A 181 26.48 2.30 2.01
CA THR A 181 26.45 1.51 0.77
C THR A 181 26.82 0.07 1.10
N GLY A 182 26.04 -0.89 0.62
CA GLY A 182 26.27 -2.32 0.85
C GLY A 182 25.46 -3.19 -0.11
N ILE A 183 25.46 -4.50 0.11
CA ILE A 183 24.71 -5.46 -0.70
C ILE A 183 23.29 -5.57 -0.16
N CYS A 184 22.29 -5.34 -1.01
CA CYS A 184 20.88 -5.57 -0.69
C CYS A 184 20.58 -7.08 -0.70
N LEU A 185 20.05 -7.64 0.38
CA LEU A 185 19.70 -9.07 0.44
C LEU A 185 18.51 -9.47 -0.43
N VAL A 186 17.75 -8.49 -0.94
CA VAL A 186 16.57 -8.75 -1.78
C VAL A 186 16.96 -8.88 -3.25
N CYS A 187 17.75 -7.94 -3.78
CA CYS A 187 18.14 -7.92 -5.19
C CYS A 187 19.59 -8.33 -5.47
N GLY A 188 20.42 -8.53 -4.44
CA GLY A 188 21.84 -8.87 -4.57
C GLY A 188 22.74 -7.73 -5.07
N GLN A 189 22.18 -6.55 -5.36
CA GLN A 189 22.94 -5.42 -5.91
C GLN A 189 23.57 -4.57 -4.82
N ARG A 190 24.71 -3.95 -5.14
CA ARG A 190 25.35 -2.93 -4.29
C ARG A 190 24.60 -1.60 -4.43
N ALA A 191 24.06 -1.08 -3.35
CA ALA A 191 23.25 0.13 -3.33
C ALA A 191 23.28 0.82 -1.96
N LEU A 192 22.71 2.03 -1.87
CA LEU A 192 22.46 2.70 -0.61
C LEU A 192 21.39 1.94 0.19
N LEU A 193 21.75 1.53 1.41
CA LEU A 193 20.90 0.72 2.26
C LEU A 193 20.04 1.59 3.16
N VAL A 194 18.77 1.21 3.30
CA VAL A 194 17.86 1.84 4.26
C VAL A 194 18.11 1.29 5.66
N THR A 195 18.13 2.18 6.64
CA THR A 195 18.16 1.89 8.08
C THR A 195 16.75 1.54 8.60
N THR A 196 15.69 2.10 8.01
CA THR A 196 14.30 1.78 8.37
C THR A 196 13.45 1.66 7.11
N MET A 197 12.35 0.90 7.17
CA MET A 197 11.44 0.83 6.04
C MET A 197 10.86 2.23 5.74
N PRO A 198 11.02 2.73 4.51
CA PRO A 198 10.67 4.10 4.17
C PRO A 198 9.16 4.32 4.06
N GLU A 199 8.37 3.26 3.91
CA GLU A 199 6.92 3.32 3.77
C GLU A 199 6.24 2.32 4.70
N SER A 200 4.99 2.63 5.06
CA SER A 200 4.14 1.78 5.88
C SER A 200 2.88 1.38 5.12
N VAL A 201 2.38 0.18 5.41
CA VAL A 201 1.06 -0.30 4.97
C VAL A 201 -0.01 0.39 5.83
N ARG A 202 -1.10 0.83 5.19
CA ARG A 202 -2.20 1.53 5.88
C ARG A 202 -2.85 0.60 6.91
N SER A 203 -3.25 1.16 8.06
CA SER A 203 -3.90 0.40 9.13
C SER A 203 -5.21 -0.25 8.70
N THR A 204 -5.92 0.32 7.73
CA THR A 204 -7.18 -0.21 7.20
C THR A 204 -7.02 -1.51 6.41
N LEU A 205 -5.80 -1.82 5.96
CA LEU A 205 -5.54 -3.00 5.12
C LEU A 205 -5.21 -4.26 5.92
N ILE A 206 -4.79 -4.10 7.18
CA ILE A 206 -4.39 -5.22 8.05
C ILE A 206 -5.22 -5.13 9.35
N PRO A 207 -6.16 -6.07 9.56
CA PRO A 207 -7.00 -6.07 10.75
C PRO A 207 -6.21 -6.21 12.06
N VAL A 208 -6.77 -5.64 13.12
CA VAL A 208 -6.32 -5.82 14.51
C VAL A 208 -7.54 -6.10 15.38
N ALA A 209 -7.38 -6.94 16.41
CA ALA A 209 -8.49 -7.44 17.22
C ALA A 209 -9.29 -6.34 17.96
N ASP A 210 -8.69 -5.18 18.26
CA ASP A 210 -9.36 -4.04 18.92
C ASP A 210 -9.84 -2.96 17.94
N GLY A 211 -9.71 -3.19 16.62
CA GLY A 211 -10.03 -2.25 15.55
C GLY A 211 -9.14 -1.00 15.49
N ARG A 212 -8.15 -0.84 16.38
CA ARG A 212 -7.34 0.38 16.52
C ARG A 212 -5.90 0.16 16.08
N GLY A 213 -5.72 -0.16 14.80
CA GLY A 213 -4.42 -0.41 14.20
C GLY A 213 -3.70 0.89 13.81
N ASN A 214 -2.38 0.95 14.00
CA ASN A 214 -1.54 1.96 13.36
C ASN A 214 -1.03 1.47 12.01
N GLU A 215 -0.49 2.37 11.20
CA GLU A 215 0.27 1.97 10.02
C GLU A 215 1.48 1.14 10.43
N VAL A 216 1.77 0.09 9.67
CA VAL A 216 2.84 -0.87 10.00
C VAL A 216 3.83 -1.00 8.85
N GLN A 217 5.10 -1.19 9.20
CA GLN A 217 6.15 -1.47 8.23
C GLN A 217 6.28 -2.98 8.01
N VAL A 218 6.62 -3.38 6.78
CA VAL A 218 6.85 -4.80 6.41
C VAL A 218 7.97 -5.42 7.27
N VAL A 219 8.99 -4.62 7.60
CA VAL A 219 10.05 -4.99 8.54
C VAL A 219 10.28 -3.84 9.51
N SER A 220 10.22 -4.11 10.81
CA SER A 220 10.45 -3.10 11.85
C SER A 220 11.19 -3.72 13.04
N ILE A 221 12.40 -3.24 13.30
CA ILE A 221 13.27 -3.71 14.38
C ILE A 221 13.64 -2.48 15.23
N ASN A 222 12.84 -2.21 16.26
CA ASN A 222 12.99 -1.01 17.10
C ASN A 222 13.61 -1.31 18.47
N LYS A 223 13.68 -2.59 18.87
CA LYS A 223 14.29 -3.01 20.14
C LYS A 223 15.37 -4.07 19.88
N PRO A 224 16.47 -4.10 20.67
CA PRO A 224 17.53 -5.10 20.51
C PRO A 224 17.02 -6.55 20.50
N ALA A 225 16.00 -6.86 21.31
CA ALA A 225 15.39 -8.19 21.36
C ALA A 225 14.73 -8.66 20.05
N GLN A 226 14.49 -7.75 19.09
CA GLN A 226 13.91 -8.08 17.78
C GLN A 226 14.98 -8.40 16.72
N GLY A 227 16.23 -8.03 16.97
CA GLY A 227 17.29 -8.15 16.00
C GLY A 227 18.32 -9.19 16.38
N ARG A 228 18.96 -9.76 15.36
CA ARG A 228 20.03 -10.73 15.56
C ARG A 228 21.24 -10.04 16.22
N GLY A 229 21.69 -10.57 17.35
CA GLY A 229 22.82 -10.00 18.09
C GLY A 229 22.55 -8.60 18.68
N GLY A 230 21.28 -8.26 18.92
CA GLY A 230 20.90 -6.97 19.52
C GLY A 230 20.90 -5.78 18.54
N GLN A 231 21.19 -6.02 17.25
CA GLN A 231 21.14 -4.99 16.22
C GLN A 231 19.72 -4.45 16.08
N ILE A 232 19.55 -3.14 16.15
CA ILE A 232 18.27 -2.49 15.83
C ILE A 232 18.25 -2.08 14.36
N GLN A 233 17.11 -1.55 13.92
CA GLN A 233 16.92 -1.09 12.55
C GLN A 233 17.16 -2.23 11.54
N LEU A 234 17.34 -1.91 10.27
CA LEU A 234 17.61 -2.90 9.22
C LEU A 234 19.09 -3.32 9.17
N GLY A 235 19.83 -3.23 10.28
CA GLY A 235 21.26 -3.53 10.34
C GLY A 235 21.60 -5.00 10.01
N ASN A 236 20.73 -5.94 10.40
CA ASN A 236 20.85 -7.37 10.09
C ASN A 236 20.01 -7.81 8.88
N THR A 237 19.26 -6.89 8.26
CA THR A 237 18.41 -7.12 7.10
C THR A 237 18.66 -6.02 6.08
N PRO A 238 19.85 -5.93 5.46
CA PRO A 238 20.17 -4.83 4.58
C PRO A 238 19.32 -4.87 3.30
N VAL A 239 18.54 -3.81 3.09
CA VAL A 239 17.64 -3.64 1.92
C VAL A 239 17.92 -2.27 1.30
N CYS A 240 17.94 -2.18 -0.02
CA CYS A 240 18.05 -0.89 -0.71
C CYS A 240 16.71 -0.16 -0.78
N GLY A 241 16.73 1.17 -0.93
CA GLY A 241 15.53 2.00 -0.97
C GLY A 241 14.48 1.54 -1.99
N GLN A 242 14.90 1.14 -3.20
CA GLN A 242 14.01 0.65 -4.25
C GLN A 242 13.31 -0.67 -3.89
N CYS A 243 14.05 -1.64 -3.35
CA CYS A 243 13.46 -2.92 -2.90
C CYS A 243 12.50 -2.69 -1.74
N ALA A 244 12.82 -1.78 -0.82
CA ALA A 244 11.96 -1.45 0.30
C ALA A 244 10.62 -0.81 -0.16
N ALA A 245 10.69 0.15 -1.09
CA ALA A 245 9.49 0.76 -1.68
C ALA A 245 8.65 -0.26 -2.46
N ARG A 246 9.28 -1.05 -3.34
CA ARG A 246 8.61 -2.12 -4.12
C ARG A 246 7.94 -3.16 -3.22
N ALA A 247 8.60 -3.61 -2.16
CA ALA A 247 8.02 -4.60 -1.25
C ALA A 247 6.77 -4.06 -0.53
N THR A 248 6.82 -2.83 -0.01
CA THR A 248 5.66 -2.19 0.63
C THR A 248 4.55 -1.90 -0.38
N GLY A 249 4.89 -1.44 -1.59
CA GLY A 249 3.96 -1.18 -2.68
C GLY A 249 3.22 -2.44 -3.12
N ALA A 250 3.95 -3.53 -3.40
CA ALA A 250 3.36 -4.83 -3.75
C ALA A 250 2.40 -5.33 -2.67
N LEU A 251 2.82 -5.30 -1.41
CA LEU A 251 1.94 -5.75 -0.33
C LEU A 251 0.69 -4.87 -0.22
N THR A 252 0.82 -3.55 -0.38
CA THR A 252 -0.32 -2.63 -0.36
C THR A 252 -1.27 -2.92 -1.52
N LEU A 253 -0.75 -3.15 -2.72
CA LEU A 253 -1.54 -3.46 -3.91
C LEU A 253 -2.32 -4.77 -3.71
N LEU A 254 -1.63 -5.82 -3.27
CA LEU A 254 -2.21 -7.13 -3.00
C LEU A 254 -3.34 -7.08 -1.96
N LEU A 255 -3.14 -6.33 -0.87
CA LEU A 255 -4.14 -6.15 0.18
C LEU A 255 -5.29 -5.21 -0.21
N SER A 256 -5.16 -4.46 -1.31
CA SER A 256 -6.20 -3.54 -1.78
C SER A 256 -7.05 -4.14 -2.92
N ASP A 257 -6.57 -5.21 -3.56
CA ASP A 257 -7.28 -5.91 -4.63
C ASP A 257 -8.05 -7.11 -4.05
N GLU A 258 -9.38 -7.05 -4.07
CA GLU A 258 -10.27 -8.07 -3.49
C GLU A 258 -10.04 -9.47 -4.08
N ARG A 259 -9.47 -9.58 -5.29
CA ARG A 259 -9.12 -10.85 -5.93
C ARG A 259 -7.87 -11.53 -5.34
N HIS A 260 -7.11 -10.80 -4.52
CA HIS A 260 -5.83 -11.24 -3.99
C HIS A 260 -5.81 -11.34 -2.46
N HIS A 261 -6.94 -11.14 -1.77
CA HIS A 261 -6.98 -11.26 -0.33
C HIS A 261 -8.35 -11.68 0.23
N THR A 262 -8.33 -12.24 1.44
CA THR A 262 -9.51 -12.44 2.27
C THR A 262 -9.24 -11.92 3.68
N ARG A 263 -10.25 -11.35 4.33
CA ARG A 263 -10.13 -10.80 5.69
C ARG A 263 -10.91 -11.65 6.69
N ALA A 264 -10.28 -11.92 7.81
CA ALA A 264 -10.91 -12.36 9.04
C ALA A 264 -10.94 -11.18 10.05
N ALA A 265 -11.51 -11.41 11.23
CA ALA A 265 -11.66 -10.37 12.26
C ALA A 265 -10.30 -9.77 12.73
N ASP A 266 -9.27 -10.60 12.88
CA ASP A 266 -7.97 -10.20 13.44
C ASP A 266 -6.78 -10.47 12.50
N SER A 267 -7.05 -10.82 11.25
CA SER A 267 -6.02 -11.17 10.26
C SER A 267 -6.51 -10.99 8.82
N VAL A 268 -5.57 -10.87 7.90
CA VAL A 268 -5.80 -10.84 6.45
C VAL A 268 -4.85 -11.83 5.80
N MET A 269 -5.37 -12.66 4.92
CA MET A 269 -4.55 -13.52 4.07
C MET A 269 -4.53 -12.94 2.66
N THR A 270 -3.36 -12.90 2.04
CA THR A 270 -3.19 -12.48 0.65
C THR A 270 -2.39 -13.51 -0.13
N TRP A 271 -2.64 -13.63 -1.42
CA TRP A 271 -1.98 -14.59 -2.30
C TRP A 271 -1.67 -14.03 -3.67
N TRP A 272 -0.61 -14.56 -4.28
CA TRP A 272 -0.21 -14.23 -5.64
C TRP A 272 0.67 -15.32 -6.23
N THR A 273 0.84 -15.25 -7.54
CA THR A 273 1.67 -16.16 -8.33
C THR A 273 2.90 -15.42 -8.84
N ARG A 274 3.99 -16.14 -9.13
CA ARG A 274 5.23 -15.54 -9.66
C ARG A 274 5.03 -14.99 -11.08
N ARG A 275 4.17 -15.60 -11.88
CA ARG A 275 3.72 -15.15 -13.22
C ARG A 275 2.20 -15.01 -13.21
N SER A 276 1.65 -14.14 -14.05
CA SER A 276 0.20 -13.96 -14.10
C SER A 276 -0.46 -15.25 -14.59
N THR A 277 -1.34 -15.83 -13.78
CA THR A 277 -2.18 -16.97 -14.16
C THR A 277 -3.61 -16.50 -14.33
N SER A 278 -4.36 -17.05 -15.28
CA SER A 278 -5.78 -16.74 -15.47
C SER A 278 -6.72 -17.47 -14.49
N GLU A 279 -6.18 -18.34 -13.63
CA GLU A 279 -6.98 -19.17 -12.73
C GLU A 279 -7.17 -18.51 -11.37
N ASP A 280 -8.44 -18.38 -10.97
CA ASP A 280 -8.82 -18.03 -9.60
C ASP A 280 -9.02 -19.32 -8.78
N MET A 281 -7.94 -19.78 -8.15
CA MET A 281 -7.99 -20.98 -7.30
C MET A 281 -8.64 -20.70 -5.94
N TRP A 282 -8.85 -19.42 -5.57
CA TRP A 282 -9.47 -19.06 -4.30
C TRP A 282 -10.98 -19.31 -4.32
N ASP A 283 -11.62 -19.02 -5.46
CA ASP A 283 -13.04 -19.32 -5.70
C ASP A 283 -13.35 -20.79 -5.43
N ALA A 284 -12.45 -21.71 -5.77
CA ALA A 284 -12.63 -23.12 -5.49
C ALA A 284 -12.76 -23.43 -4.00
N LEU A 285 -12.05 -22.72 -3.12
CA LEU A 285 -12.14 -22.92 -1.66
C LEU A 285 -13.37 -22.26 -1.04
N TRP A 286 -13.79 -21.12 -1.59
CA TRP A 286 -14.87 -20.31 -1.03
C TRP A 286 -16.26 -20.74 -1.54
N GLU A 287 -16.35 -21.15 -2.81
CA GLU A 287 -17.56 -21.60 -3.50
C GLU A 287 -17.30 -22.87 -4.32
N PRO A 288 -17.09 -24.04 -3.68
CA PRO A 288 -16.78 -25.31 -4.34
C PRO A 288 -18.02 -25.92 -4.99
N THR A 289 -18.44 -25.41 -6.15
CA THR A 289 -19.47 -26.10 -6.93
C THR A 289 -18.95 -27.46 -7.41
N PRO A 290 -19.83 -28.48 -7.63
CA PRO A 290 -19.41 -29.79 -8.14
C PRO A 290 -18.58 -29.70 -9.42
N GLN A 291 -18.89 -28.73 -10.31
CA GLN A 291 -18.14 -28.51 -11.53
C GLN A 291 -16.74 -27.96 -11.28
N VAL A 292 -16.58 -27.04 -10.32
CA VAL A 292 -15.27 -26.48 -9.95
C VAL A 292 -14.37 -27.56 -9.35
N VAL A 293 -14.88 -28.37 -8.43
CA VAL A 293 -14.13 -29.48 -7.81
C VAL A 293 -13.76 -30.54 -8.86
N LYS A 294 -14.68 -30.89 -9.76
CA LYS A 294 -14.41 -31.82 -10.87
C LYS A 294 -13.33 -31.29 -11.82
N ASN A 295 -13.37 -30.00 -12.17
CA ASN A 295 -12.35 -29.36 -12.99
C ASN A 295 -10.99 -29.37 -12.31
N LEU A 296 -10.95 -29.09 -11.01
CA LEU A 296 -9.73 -29.12 -10.20
C LEU A 296 -9.13 -30.54 -10.15
N ARG A 297 -9.93 -31.58 -9.93
CA ARG A 297 -9.47 -32.99 -9.99
C ARG A 297 -8.90 -33.33 -11.36
N ALA A 298 -9.65 -33.02 -12.42
CA ALA A 298 -9.21 -33.25 -13.79
C ALA A 298 -7.93 -32.48 -14.14
N SER A 299 -7.65 -31.35 -13.50
CA SER A 299 -6.42 -30.58 -13.71
C SER A 299 -5.17 -31.27 -13.15
N VAL A 300 -5.31 -32.09 -12.10
CA VAL A 300 -4.22 -32.86 -11.50
C VAL A 300 -3.86 -34.09 -12.35
N ASP A 301 -4.85 -34.69 -13.00
CA ASP A 301 -4.69 -35.90 -13.83
C ASP A 301 -4.14 -35.62 -15.23
N ARG A 302 -3.97 -34.34 -15.62
CA ARG A 302 -3.39 -33.98 -16.91
C ARG A 302 -1.92 -34.43 -16.97
N PRO A 303 -1.50 -35.18 -18.02
CA PRO A 303 -0.10 -35.52 -18.22
C PRO A 303 0.74 -34.23 -18.23
N ARG A 304 1.86 -34.23 -17.49
CA ARG A 304 2.86 -33.16 -17.60
C ARG A 304 3.44 -33.20 -19.01
N HIS A 305 2.85 -32.47 -19.94
CA HIS A 305 3.48 -32.24 -21.23
C HIS A 305 4.77 -31.45 -21.02
N ARG A 306 5.75 -31.64 -21.91
CA ARG A 306 6.96 -30.81 -21.94
C ARG A 306 6.48 -29.35 -21.97
N PRO A 307 6.87 -28.51 -21.00
CA PRO A 307 6.30 -27.17 -20.91
C PRO A 307 6.58 -26.45 -22.23
N ALA A 308 5.52 -26.06 -22.91
CA ALA A 308 5.63 -25.01 -23.91
C ALA A 308 6.23 -23.77 -23.21
N PRO A 309 6.84 -22.82 -23.93
CA PRO A 309 7.44 -21.62 -23.33
C PRO A 309 6.51 -20.77 -22.43
N HIS A 310 5.21 -21.10 -22.37
CA HIS A 310 4.16 -20.47 -21.56
C HIS A 310 3.30 -21.45 -20.75
N ASP A 311 3.79 -22.66 -20.45
CA ASP A 311 3.05 -23.58 -19.58
C ASP A 311 3.20 -23.12 -18.11
N ASP A 312 2.12 -22.56 -17.55
CA ASP A 312 2.01 -22.07 -16.15
C ASP A 312 2.10 -23.20 -15.11
N ASN A 313 2.20 -24.46 -15.56
CA ASN A 313 2.23 -25.64 -14.72
C ASN A 313 3.43 -25.76 -13.79
N ASP A 314 4.45 -24.90 -13.79
CA ASP A 314 5.49 -24.93 -12.73
C ASP A 314 5.63 -23.55 -12.04
N ASP A 315 4.64 -22.68 -12.19
CA ASP A 315 4.71 -21.36 -11.57
C ASP A 315 4.62 -21.45 -10.04
N ALA A 316 5.30 -20.53 -9.36
CA ALA A 316 5.28 -20.48 -7.90
C ALA A 316 4.03 -19.77 -7.40
N PHE A 317 3.41 -20.34 -6.37
CA PHE A 317 2.32 -19.75 -5.61
C PHE A 317 2.82 -19.28 -4.25
N TYR A 318 2.39 -18.10 -3.86
CA TYR A 318 2.69 -17.49 -2.58
C TYR A 318 1.40 -17.15 -1.85
N ALA A 319 1.34 -17.46 -0.56
CA ALA A 319 0.31 -16.93 0.33
C ALA A 319 0.93 -16.43 1.64
N LEU A 320 0.39 -15.33 2.14
CA LEU A 320 0.89 -14.62 3.31
C LEU A 320 -0.30 -14.26 4.21
N THR A 321 -0.31 -14.80 5.43
CA THR A 321 -1.29 -14.45 6.46
C THR A 321 -0.67 -13.43 7.40
N LEU A 322 -1.30 -12.27 7.49
CA LEU A 322 -0.86 -11.14 8.28
C LEU A 322 -1.86 -10.82 9.37
N SER A 323 -1.34 -10.35 10.49
CA SER A 323 -2.08 -9.56 11.45
C SER A 323 -1.22 -8.36 11.85
N ALA A 324 -1.77 -7.43 12.60
CA ALA A 324 -0.96 -6.43 13.26
C ALA A 324 -1.17 -6.47 14.78
N ASN A 325 -0.11 -6.20 15.52
CA ASN A 325 -0.27 -5.58 16.84
C ASN A 325 -0.24 -4.07 16.65
N ARG A 326 -0.64 -3.30 17.68
CA ARG A 326 -0.77 -1.83 17.62
C ARG A 326 0.36 -1.08 16.90
N SER A 327 1.57 -1.61 16.73
CA SER A 327 2.67 -0.94 16.02
C SER A 327 3.47 -1.80 15.04
N ARG A 328 3.15 -3.08 14.87
CA ARG A 328 3.95 -4.01 14.06
C ARG A 328 3.10 -4.98 13.29
N LEU A 329 3.54 -5.24 12.07
CA LEU A 329 3.09 -6.34 11.24
C LEU A 329 3.58 -7.66 11.83
N VAL A 330 2.69 -8.64 11.89
CA VAL A 330 2.95 -10.00 12.35
C VAL A 330 2.64 -10.94 11.19
N VAL A 331 3.67 -11.63 10.72
CA VAL A 331 3.51 -12.73 9.77
C VAL A 331 3.06 -13.96 10.57
N ARG A 332 1.81 -14.39 10.37
CA ARG A 332 1.25 -15.59 11.00
C ARG A 332 1.64 -16.84 10.22
N ASP A 333 1.50 -16.79 8.91
CA ASP A 333 1.88 -17.88 7.99
C ASP A 333 2.49 -17.33 6.71
N TRP A 334 3.42 -18.11 6.15
CA TRP A 334 4.04 -17.88 4.85
C TRP A 334 4.09 -19.20 4.10
N ILE A 335 3.42 -19.26 2.96
CA ILE A 335 3.37 -20.43 2.08
C ILE A 335 4.07 -20.05 0.78
N GLU A 336 5.05 -20.87 0.39
CA GLU A 336 5.71 -20.84 -0.91
C GLU A 336 5.64 -22.26 -1.48
N THR A 337 4.89 -22.43 -2.57
CA THR A 337 4.72 -23.72 -3.25
C THR A 337 4.60 -23.50 -4.77
N THR A 338 4.20 -24.52 -5.52
CA THR A 338 3.92 -24.44 -6.96
C THR A 338 2.43 -24.63 -7.22
N ILE A 339 1.93 -24.10 -8.34
CA ILE A 339 0.53 -24.26 -8.74
C ILE A 339 0.08 -25.73 -8.79
N PRO A 340 0.84 -26.69 -9.36
CA PRO A 340 0.42 -28.09 -9.33
C PRO A 340 0.40 -28.70 -7.94
N ASP A 341 1.34 -28.31 -7.09
CA ASP A 341 1.38 -28.83 -5.72
C ASP A 341 0.21 -28.29 -4.89
N LEU A 342 -0.14 -27.01 -5.10
CA LEU A 342 -1.35 -26.44 -4.55
C LEU A 342 -2.59 -27.20 -5.04
N ARG A 343 -2.75 -27.42 -6.35
CA ARG A 343 -3.89 -28.18 -6.91
C ARG A 343 -4.01 -29.58 -6.30
N ARG A 344 -2.90 -30.33 -6.21
CA ARG A 344 -2.89 -31.67 -5.56
C ARG A 344 -3.32 -31.61 -4.10
N ARG A 345 -2.87 -30.60 -3.35
CA ARG A 345 -3.26 -30.41 -1.95
C ARG A 345 -4.72 -30.02 -1.80
N LEU A 346 -5.25 -29.19 -2.69
CA LEU A 346 -6.67 -28.82 -2.69
C LEU A 346 -7.56 -30.01 -3.03
N VAL A 347 -7.21 -30.82 -4.04
CA VAL A 347 -7.92 -32.08 -4.34
C VAL A 347 -7.95 -32.98 -3.13
N ARG A 348 -6.78 -33.23 -2.52
CA ARG A 348 -6.70 -34.04 -1.30
C ARG A 348 -7.54 -33.47 -0.16
N TRP A 349 -7.54 -32.15 0.02
CA TRP A 349 -8.35 -31.50 1.04
C TRP A 349 -9.85 -31.77 0.85
N PHE A 350 -10.35 -31.64 -0.40
CA PHE A 350 -11.74 -31.99 -0.71
C PHE A 350 -12.03 -33.48 -0.52
N ASP A 351 -11.14 -34.37 -0.96
CA ASP A 351 -11.26 -35.82 -0.76
C ASP A 351 -11.35 -36.18 0.73
N ASP A 352 -10.61 -35.49 1.58
CA ASP A 352 -10.52 -35.79 3.01
C ASP A 352 -11.80 -35.41 3.80
N HIS A 353 -12.65 -34.49 3.29
CA HIS A 353 -13.82 -33.99 4.04
C HIS A 353 -15.16 -34.09 3.30
N GLU A 354 -15.19 -34.71 2.13
CA GLU A 354 -16.42 -34.91 1.37
C GLU A 354 -17.45 -35.71 2.17
N VAL A 355 -18.69 -35.20 2.22
CA VAL A 355 -19.77 -35.82 2.99
C VAL A 355 -21.04 -35.93 2.16
N LEU A 356 -21.86 -36.95 2.44
CA LEU A 356 -23.20 -37.04 1.86
C LEU A 356 -24.05 -35.88 2.36
N ASN A 357 -24.82 -35.25 1.47
CA ASN A 357 -25.84 -34.26 1.83
C ASN A 357 -27.20 -34.95 2.03
N PRO A 358 -27.66 -35.16 3.28
CA PRO A 358 -28.89 -35.92 3.54
C PRO A 358 -30.18 -35.11 3.38
N TRP A 359 -30.10 -33.81 3.08
CA TRP A 359 -31.26 -32.92 3.09
C TRP A 359 -31.70 -32.49 1.69
N ASN A 360 -30.76 -31.96 0.89
CA ASN A 360 -31.09 -31.25 -0.35
C ASN A 360 -30.16 -31.62 -1.54
N GLY A 361 -29.31 -32.64 -1.40
CA GLY A 361 -28.39 -33.09 -2.45
C GLY A 361 -28.98 -34.16 -3.36
N PRO A 362 -28.42 -34.38 -4.57
CA PRO A 362 -28.70 -35.57 -5.36
C PRO A 362 -28.43 -36.82 -4.51
N ALA A 363 -29.38 -37.76 -4.51
CA ALA A 363 -29.30 -38.94 -3.65
C ALA A 363 -28.03 -39.75 -3.93
N GLY A 364 -27.18 -39.90 -2.91
CA GLY A 364 -25.97 -40.72 -2.97
C GLY A 364 -24.70 -40.00 -3.46
N GLU A 365 -24.75 -38.69 -3.71
CA GLU A 365 -23.55 -37.93 -4.11
C GLU A 365 -22.84 -37.30 -2.91
N LEU A 366 -21.51 -37.41 -2.89
CA LEU A 366 -20.65 -36.71 -1.93
C LEU A 366 -20.51 -35.25 -2.33
N GLU A 367 -20.62 -34.35 -1.35
CA GLU A 367 -20.54 -32.91 -1.55
C GLU A 367 -19.35 -32.32 -0.80
N ALA A 368 -18.49 -31.64 -1.57
CA ALA A 368 -17.43 -30.79 -1.05
C ALA A 368 -18.03 -29.59 -0.30
N GLN A 369 -17.58 -29.36 0.94
CA GLN A 369 -18.02 -28.22 1.74
C GLN A 369 -17.07 -27.03 1.57
N PRO A 370 -17.60 -25.79 1.45
CA PRO A 370 -16.76 -24.61 1.42
C PRO A 370 -16.01 -24.41 2.75
N LEU A 371 -14.82 -23.82 2.66
CA LEU A 371 -13.96 -23.58 3.82
C LEU A 371 -14.68 -22.77 4.90
N TRP A 372 -15.45 -21.74 4.52
CA TRP A 372 -16.17 -20.89 5.46
C TRP A 372 -17.23 -21.67 6.25
N ARG A 373 -17.88 -22.67 5.64
CA ARG A 373 -18.91 -23.48 6.31
C ARG A 373 -18.28 -24.46 7.30
N LEU A 374 -17.14 -25.05 6.93
CA LEU A 374 -16.36 -25.88 7.85
C LEU A 374 -15.84 -25.08 9.04
N ALA A 375 -15.35 -23.86 8.81
CA ALA A 375 -14.94 -22.95 9.88
C ALA A 375 -16.13 -22.53 10.77
N LEU A 376 -17.29 -22.26 10.16
CA LEU A 376 -18.52 -21.89 10.88
C LEU A 376 -19.03 -23.03 11.77
N ALA A 377 -18.89 -24.29 11.34
CA ALA A 377 -19.28 -25.45 12.14
C ALA A 377 -18.47 -25.58 13.46
N LEU A 378 -17.31 -24.92 13.56
CA LEU A 378 -16.50 -24.84 14.77
C LEU A 378 -16.85 -23.63 15.65
N ALA A 379 -17.70 -22.71 15.17
CA ALA A 379 -18.11 -21.54 15.92
C ALA A 379 -19.17 -21.91 16.97
N ARG A 380 -19.21 -21.14 18.06
CA ARG A 380 -20.28 -21.25 19.06
C ARG A 380 -21.60 -20.81 18.44
N TYR A 381 -22.65 -21.61 18.56
CA TYR A 381 -23.99 -21.20 18.19
C TYR A 381 -24.66 -20.40 19.31
N ASP A 382 -25.35 -19.32 18.98
CA ASP A 382 -26.19 -18.54 19.89
C ASP A 382 -27.66 -18.82 19.57
N ASP A 383 -28.30 -19.59 20.46
CA ASP A 383 -29.70 -20.00 20.34
C ASP A 383 -30.67 -18.81 20.41
N GLN A 384 -30.31 -17.73 21.12
CA GLN A 384 -31.17 -16.55 21.25
C GLN A 384 -31.11 -15.70 19.98
N ALA A 385 -29.92 -15.58 19.39
CA ALA A 385 -29.72 -14.81 18.16
C ALA A 385 -30.02 -15.63 16.89
N GLY A 386 -30.24 -16.95 17.01
CA GLY A 386 -30.49 -17.85 15.87
C GLY A 386 -29.34 -17.88 14.87
N ARG A 387 -28.10 -17.66 15.33
CA ARG A 387 -26.91 -17.57 14.47
C ARG A 387 -25.64 -18.01 15.20
N TYR A 388 -24.62 -18.37 14.42
CA TYR A 388 -23.28 -18.58 14.98
C TYR A 388 -22.65 -17.26 15.44
N VAL A 389 -22.05 -17.28 16.63
CA VAL A 389 -21.36 -16.15 17.25
C VAL A 389 -20.08 -15.87 16.49
N ALA A 390 -19.99 -14.70 15.85
CA ALA A 390 -18.71 -14.17 15.40
C ALA A 390 -17.85 -13.86 16.63
N LYS A 391 -16.52 -14.08 16.56
CA LYS A 391 -15.59 -13.85 17.68
C LYS A 391 -15.79 -12.48 18.37
N ASP A 392 -16.20 -11.45 17.64
CA ASP A 392 -16.45 -10.09 18.17
C ASP A 392 -17.75 -9.93 18.98
N ASP A 393 -18.74 -10.80 18.79
CA ASP A 393 -19.99 -10.78 19.56
C ASP A 393 -19.78 -11.32 20.99
N SER A 394 -18.78 -12.19 21.18
CA SER A 394 -18.46 -12.83 22.46
C SER A 394 -17.85 -11.88 23.51
N VAL A 395 -17.33 -10.72 23.10
CA VAL A 395 -16.71 -9.75 24.02
C VAL A 395 -17.74 -8.80 24.62
N LYS A 396 -18.87 -8.55 23.95
CA LYS A 396 -19.92 -7.67 24.48
C LYS A 396 -20.79 -8.33 25.55
N SER A 397 -20.91 -9.65 25.54
CA SER A 397 -21.70 -10.40 26.53
C SER A 397 -20.98 -10.66 27.85
N ALA A 398 -19.65 -10.45 27.92
CA ALA A 398 -18.87 -10.66 29.14
C ALA A 398 -18.80 -9.42 30.08
N THR A 399 -19.37 -8.28 29.68
CA THR A 399 -19.44 -7.05 30.50
C THR A 399 -20.85 -6.74 31.04
N ALA A 400 -21.77 -7.69 30.93
CA ALA A 400 -23.10 -7.61 31.54
C ALA A 400 -23.39 -8.88 32.35
N ALA A 401 -22.61 -9.09 33.41
CA ALA A 401 -22.93 -9.97 34.53
C ALA A 401 -22.28 -9.42 35.79
#